data_AF-A0A4Q9FLA1-F1
#
_entry.id   AF-A0A4Q9FLA1-F1
#
_cell.length_a   1.000
_cell.length_b   1.000
_cell.length_c   1.000
_cell.angle_alpha   90.00
_cell.angle_beta   90.00
_cell.angle_gamma   90.00
#
_symmetry.space_group_name_H-M   'P 1'
#
loop_
_entity.id
_entity.type
_entity.pdbx_description
1 polymer ?
#
loop_
_entity_poly.entity_id
_entity_poly.type
_entity_poly.pdbx_seq_one_letter_code
_entity_poly.pdbx_strand_id
1 'polypeptide(L)'
;MKNKVLFIVTIIVVFLLGLLASSIVNRKSEAKYKYTPSVNIAENEPRNAVWGENFPLEYQSSLQTLDTTFASMQGGSAMRDVLEEDPNLVILFAGYGFSKDYNQGRGHAYAVEDIHNSLRTGGPKGKGDGPMPATCWTCKSPDVPRLMNEIGITEFYSGKWADKGAEVVNPIGCADCHDNKTMKLKITRPALVEAFDAMGKDINNATHNEMRSLVCAQCHVEYYFNKNLPGKEGTPYLVFPWKDGMTVEDMENYYDNLEFKDWTHKISKAPMLKAQHPGYETFTTGVHADRGVSCADCHMPYKSEGGQKFTDHHIQSPLNNTSNACQVCHREESNKLIANVYERQRKATENRLKLEKLLVAAHLEAKKCWDLGATEAQMKPILTDIRHGQWRWDYSAAAHGASFHSPVETARVIGSGLVIAQEARVKLARLLADLGHNKPLEMPDISTKEKAQEYIGLDIEKLEAEKKAFKENLLPKWLEEAKAREDAMPINTISSAVK
;
A
#
# COMPACT_ATOMS: atom_id res chain seq x y z
N MET A 1 70.63 1.72 11.28
CA MET A 1 69.21 1.86 11.69
C MET A 1 68.25 1.94 10.50
N LYS A 2 68.52 2.76 9.46
CA LYS A 2 67.67 2.89 8.25
C LYS A 2 67.29 1.56 7.57
N ASN A 3 68.24 0.63 7.39
CA ASN A 3 67.96 -0.65 6.72
C ASN A 3 67.07 -1.60 7.54
N LYS A 4 67.15 -1.54 8.88
CA LYS A 4 66.28 -2.34 9.78
C LYS A 4 64.84 -1.82 9.77
N VAL A 5 64.66 -0.51 9.70
CA VAL A 5 63.33 0.13 9.58
C VAL A 5 62.70 -0.21 8.24
N LEU A 6 63.46 -0.11 7.13
CA LEU A 6 62.97 -0.48 5.80
C LEU A 6 62.53 -1.95 5.74
N PHE A 7 63.30 -2.86 6.34
CA PHE A 7 62.98 -4.28 6.40
C PHE A 7 61.68 -4.56 7.18
N ILE A 8 61.50 -3.92 8.34
CA ILE A 8 60.27 -4.06 9.15
C ILE A 8 59.06 -3.51 8.38
N VAL A 9 59.18 -2.35 7.74
CA VAL A 9 58.10 -1.76 6.94
C VAL A 9 57.73 -2.68 5.77
N THR A 10 58.71 -3.26 5.07
CA THR A 10 58.44 -4.20 3.98
C THR A 10 57.72 -5.47 4.48
N ILE A 11 58.11 -6.02 5.63
CA ILE A 11 57.39 -7.16 6.24
C ILE A 11 55.93 -6.80 6.53
N ILE A 12 55.68 -5.62 7.11
CA ILE A 12 54.31 -5.16 7.40
C ILE A 12 53.51 -5.02 6.11
N VAL A 13 54.07 -4.40 5.07
CA VAL A 13 53.38 -4.24 3.78
C VAL A 13 53.09 -5.59 3.12
N VAL A 14 54.06 -6.51 3.09
CA VAL A 14 53.86 -7.86 2.51
C VAL A 14 52.83 -8.65 3.31
N PHE A 15 52.82 -8.55 4.64
CA PHE A 15 51.83 -9.19 5.49
C PHE A 15 50.42 -8.64 5.22
N LEU A 16 50.26 -7.31 5.13
CA LEU A 16 48.98 -6.67 4.80
C LEU A 16 48.51 -7.04 3.38
N LEU A 17 49.41 -7.13 2.41
CA LEU A 17 49.11 -7.61 1.06
C LEU A 17 48.70 -9.10 1.05
N GLY A 18 49.33 -9.93 1.87
CA GLY A 18 48.95 -11.33 2.07
C GLY A 18 47.55 -11.48 2.68
N LEU A 19 47.22 -10.67 3.69
CA LEU A 19 45.86 -10.62 4.26
C LEU A 19 44.82 -10.15 3.25
N LEU A 20 45.15 -9.14 2.43
CA LEU A 20 44.28 -8.66 1.36
C LEU A 20 44.07 -9.74 0.29
N ALA A 21 45.13 -10.41 -0.16
CA ALA A 21 45.03 -11.50 -1.13
C ALA A 21 44.19 -12.66 -0.61
N SER A 22 44.40 -13.08 0.65
CA SER A 22 43.60 -14.10 1.33
C SER A 22 42.12 -13.71 1.41
N SER A 23 41.82 -12.47 1.79
CA SER A 23 40.45 -11.92 1.82
C SER A 23 39.78 -11.96 0.44
N ILE A 24 40.49 -11.56 -0.62
CA ILE A 24 39.98 -11.60 -2.00
C ILE A 24 39.70 -13.03 -2.45
N VAL A 25 40.61 -13.97 -2.18
CA VAL A 25 40.44 -15.38 -2.56
C VAL A 25 39.26 -16.01 -1.82
N ASN A 26 39.13 -15.79 -0.51
CA ASN A 26 38.01 -16.30 0.28
C ASN A 26 36.67 -15.74 -0.22
N ARG A 27 36.57 -14.43 -0.44
CA ARG A 27 35.34 -13.81 -0.98
C ARG A 27 34.97 -14.32 -2.37
N LYS A 28 35.95 -14.54 -3.25
CA LYS A 28 35.71 -15.15 -4.58
C LYS A 28 35.25 -16.61 -4.47
N SER A 29 35.79 -17.36 -3.52
CA SER A 29 35.38 -18.74 -3.25
C SER A 29 33.94 -18.79 -2.72
N GLU A 30 33.60 -17.95 -1.73
CA GLU A 30 32.23 -17.80 -1.18
C GLU A 30 31.19 -17.50 -2.26
N ALA A 31 31.53 -16.66 -3.26
CA ALA A 31 30.64 -16.34 -4.37
C ALA A 31 30.40 -17.54 -5.33
N LYS A 32 31.32 -18.50 -5.41
CA LYS A 32 31.27 -19.61 -6.39
C LYS A 32 30.50 -20.83 -5.88
N TYR A 33 30.51 -21.09 -4.57
CA TYR A 33 29.94 -22.32 -4.00
C TYR A 33 28.51 -22.18 -3.43
N LYS A 34 27.96 -20.96 -3.31
CA LYS A 34 26.67 -20.72 -2.64
C LYS A 34 25.42 -20.83 -3.53
N TYR A 35 25.56 -20.97 -4.85
CA TYR A 35 24.42 -20.98 -5.79
C TYR A 35 23.88 -22.38 -6.13
N THR A 36 24.21 -23.41 -5.35
CA THR A 36 23.62 -24.74 -5.57
C THR A 36 22.26 -24.77 -4.89
N PRO A 37 21.14 -24.92 -5.63
CA PRO A 37 19.82 -24.95 -5.02
C PRO A 37 19.69 -26.17 -4.12
N SER A 38 19.19 -25.98 -2.90
CA SER A 38 18.91 -27.02 -1.92
C SER A 38 17.55 -27.67 -2.19
N VAL A 39 16.60 -26.89 -2.70
CA VAL A 39 15.23 -27.32 -3.00
C VAL A 39 14.79 -26.88 -4.39
N ASN A 40 13.92 -27.67 -5.00
CA ASN A 40 13.19 -27.27 -6.20
C ASN A 40 11.90 -26.55 -5.79
N ILE A 41 11.85 -25.23 -6.05
CA ILE A 41 10.71 -24.39 -5.68
C ILE A 41 9.53 -24.70 -6.60
N ALA A 42 8.43 -25.19 -6.01
CA ALA A 42 7.22 -25.53 -6.76
C ALA A 42 6.61 -24.29 -7.44
N GLU A 43 5.82 -24.52 -8.49
CA GLU A 43 5.04 -23.45 -9.12
C GLU A 43 4.00 -22.94 -8.13
N ASN A 44 3.93 -21.60 -7.98
CA ASN A 44 3.10 -20.92 -6.98
C ASN A 44 3.34 -21.35 -5.53
N GLU A 45 4.55 -21.76 -5.16
CA GLU A 45 4.94 -22.05 -3.77
C GLU A 45 4.73 -20.82 -2.87
N PRO A 46 3.71 -20.79 -1.98
CA PRO A 46 3.40 -19.60 -1.19
C PRO A 46 4.25 -19.48 0.08
N ARG A 47 4.91 -20.57 0.52
CA ARG A 47 5.65 -20.61 1.78
C ARG A 47 7.02 -19.95 1.60
N ASN A 48 7.15 -18.71 2.04
CA ASN A 48 8.38 -17.91 1.90
C ASN A 48 9.64 -18.61 2.45
N ALA A 49 9.50 -19.45 3.49
CA ALA A 49 10.62 -20.20 4.05
C ALA A 49 11.26 -21.19 3.06
N VAL A 50 10.48 -21.80 2.17
CA VAL A 50 10.99 -22.74 1.14
C VAL A 50 11.91 -22.01 0.16
N TRP A 51 11.56 -20.77 -0.21
CA TRP A 51 12.42 -19.91 -1.02
C TRP A 51 13.71 -19.54 -0.28
N GLY A 52 13.62 -19.31 1.02
CA GLY A 52 14.75 -18.99 1.89
C GLY A 52 15.83 -20.08 2.00
N GLU A 53 15.49 -21.34 1.73
CA GLU A 53 16.49 -22.44 1.65
C GLU A 53 17.48 -22.25 0.49
N ASN A 54 17.05 -21.60 -0.59
CA ASN A 54 17.89 -21.26 -1.74
C ASN A 54 18.41 -19.82 -1.69
N PHE A 55 17.64 -18.89 -1.11
CA PHE A 55 17.92 -17.44 -1.09
C PHE A 55 17.93 -16.88 0.34
N PRO A 56 18.87 -17.32 1.20
CA PRO A 56 18.82 -16.99 2.62
C PRO A 56 19.04 -15.51 2.93
N LEU A 57 19.80 -14.77 2.12
CA LEU A 57 20.07 -13.34 2.38
C LEU A 57 18.84 -12.47 2.08
N GLU A 58 18.18 -12.73 0.95
CA GLU A 58 16.93 -12.11 0.55
C GLU A 58 15.82 -12.47 1.54
N TYR A 59 15.70 -13.74 1.92
CA TYR A 59 14.72 -14.17 2.92
C TYR A 59 14.96 -13.52 4.29
N GLN A 60 16.19 -13.55 4.81
CA GLN A 60 16.52 -12.93 6.10
C GLN A 60 16.29 -11.42 6.11
N SER A 61 16.64 -10.71 5.03
CA SER A 61 16.33 -9.29 4.92
C SER A 61 14.82 -9.02 4.82
N SER A 62 14.06 -9.87 4.13
CA SER A 62 12.58 -9.76 4.09
C SER A 62 11.94 -9.91 5.48
N LEU A 63 12.48 -10.79 6.33
CA LEU A 63 12.02 -10.96 7.72
C LEU A 63 12.26 -9.72 8.58
N GLN A 64 13.19 -8.84 8.21
CA GLN A 64 13.40 -7.57 8.93
C GLN A 64 12.21 -6.62 8.81
N THR A 65 11.28 -6.85 7.88
CA THR A 65 10.00 -6.11 7.85
C THR A 65 9.11 -6.40 9.08
N LEU A 66 9.45 -7.40 9.90
CA LEU A 66 8.87 -7.57 11.24
C LEU A 66 9.27 -6.44 12.21
N ASP A 67 10.38 -5.73 11.95
CA ASP A 67 10.83 -4.59 12.74
C ASP A 67 10.01 -3.34 12.42
N THR A 68 9.14 -2.97 13.36
CA THR A 68 8.29 -1.78 13.30
C THR A 68 8.80 -0.64 14.18
N THR A 69 10.06 -0.67 14.61
CA THR A 69 10.61 0.33 15.55
C THR A 69 10.89 1.68 14.88
N PHE A 70 11.10 1.71 13.56
CA PHE A 70 11.38 2.96 12.85
C PHE A 70 10.11 3.78 12.60
N ALA A 71 10.10 4.99 13.14
CA ALA A 71 9.08 6.00 12.89
C ALA A 71 9.68 7.20 12.16
N SER A 72 9.06 7.59 11.04
CA SER A 72 9.30 8.88 10.38
C SER A 72 8.12 9.82 10.57
N MET A 73 8.27 11.08 10.17
CA MET A 73 7.18 12.07 10.26
C MET A 73 5.90 11.59 9.56
N GLN A 74 6.02 11.13 8.31
CA GLN A 74 4.97 10.42 7.59
C GLN A 74 5.57 9.13 7.03
N GLY A 75 4.81 8.03 7.06
CA GLY A 75 5.30 6.70 6.68
C GLY A 75 6.17 6.07 7.78
N GLY A 76 7.04 5.14 7.38
CA GLY A 76 7.80 4.31 8.31
C GLY A 76 7.17 2.93 8.48
N SER A 77 7.61 2.19 9.49
CA SER A 77 7.05 0.87 9.83
C SER A 77 6.33 0.87 11.18
N ALA A 78 6.45 1.94 11.97
CA ALA A 78 5.69 2.11 13.19
C ALA A 78 4.18 2.12 12.92
N MET A 79 3.44 1.36 13.73
CA MET A 79 1.99 1.30 13.69
C MET A 79 1.42 2.60 14.26
N ARG A 80 0.61 3.29 13.46
CA ARG A 80 -0.03 4.56 13.83
C ARG A 80 -1.50 4.52 13.43
N ASP A 81 -2.36 4.85 14.37
CA ASP A 81 -3.79 5.03 14.10
C ASP A 81 -3.99 6.40 13.46
N VAL A 82 -4.29 6.40 12.16
CA VAL A 82 -4.40 7.65 11.39
C VAL A 82 -5.71 8.36 11.70
N LEU A 83 -6.74 7.65 12.18
CA LEU A 83 -7.98 8.27 12.64
C LEU A 83 -7.79 8.99 13.97
N GLU A 84 -6.89 8.50 14.82
CA GLU A 84 -6.51 9.17 16.06
C GLU A 84 -5.64 10.41 15.80
N GLU A 85 -4.68 10.30 14.89
CA GLU A 85 -3.86 11.45 14.46
C GLU A 85 -4.70 12.54 13.76
N ASP A 86 -5.75 12.14 13.03
CA ASP A 86 -6.60 13.03 12.23
C ASP A 86 -8.09 12.62 12.26
N PRO A 87 -8.85 13.06 13.27
CA PRO A 87 -10.27 12.74 13.41
C PRO A 87 -11.16 13.23 12.26
N ASN A 88 -10.70 14.17 11.42
CA ASN A 88 -11.44 14.62 10.24
C ASN A 88 -11.73 13.44 9.29
N LEU A 89 -10.81 12.47 9.21
CA LEU A 89 -10.95 11.29 8.36
C LEU A 89 -12.20 10.47 8.68
N VAL A 90 -12.60 10.41 9.97
CA VAL A 90 -13.81 9.72 10.39
C VAL A 90 -15.04 10.36 9.75
N ILE A 91 -15.07 11.69 9.70
CA ILE A 91 -16.17 12.45 9.09
C ILE A 91 -16.15 12.30 7.58
N LEU A 92 -14.99 12.42 6.93
CA LEU A 92 -14.86 12.31 5.46
C LEU A 92 -15.22 10.90 4.95
N PHE A 93 -14.99 9.87 5.77
CA PHE A 93 -15.35 8.48 5.45
C PHE A 93 -16.66 8.02 6.09
N ALA A 94 -17.53 8.94 6.54
CA ALA A 94 -18.75 8.57 7.24
C ALA A 94 -19.64 7.65 6.38
N GLY A 95 -19.93 6.46 6.90
CA GLY A 95 -20.68 5.41 6.20
C GLY A 95 -19.82 4.41 5.43
N TYR A 96 -18.48 4.55 5.48
CA TYR A 96 -17.54 3.65 4.82
C TYR A 96 -16.60 2.97 5.81
N GLY A 97 -16.02 1.82 5.42
CA GLY A 97 -15.19 1.00 6.32
C GLY A 97 -14.01 1.76 6.94
N PHE A 98 -13.43 2.72 6.21
CA PHE A 98 -12.30 3.52 6.67
C PHE A 98 -12.62 4.45 7.86
N SER A 99 -13.89 4.77 8.12
CA SER A 99 -14.28 5.51 9.34
C SER A 99 -14.24 4.67 10.62
N LYS A 100 -14.21 3.33 10.47
CA LYS A 100 -14.12 2.40 11.60
C LYS A 100 -12.68 2.25 12.08
N ASP A 101 -11.78 2.08 11.12
CA ASP A 101 -10.39 1.75 11.36
C ASP A 101 -9.53 2.03 10.12
N TYR A 102 -8.49 2.84 10.30
CA TYR A 102 -7.52 3.18 9.27
C TYR A 102 -6.17 3.50 9.90
N ASN A 103 -5.20 2.62 9.63
CA ASN A 103 -3.86 2.71 10.19
C ASN A 103 -2.83 2.88 9.08
N GLN A 104 -1.69 3.44 9.46
CA GLN A 104 -0.52 3.47 8.60
C GLN A 104 -0.09 2.04 8.23
N GLY A 105 0.29 1.83 6.97
CA GLY A 105 0.94 0.59 6.55
C GLY A 105 2.28 0.38 7.27
N ARG A 106 2.48 -0.83 7.80
CA ARG A 106 3.76 -1.28 8.39
C ARG A 106 4.47 -2.26 7.45
N GLY A 107 5.42 -3.04 7.96
CA GLY A 107 6.20 -3.97 7.15
C GLY A 107 5.37 -5.09 6.52
N HIS A 108 5.80 -5.55 5.34
CA HIS A 108 5.10 -6.55 4.53
C HIS A 108 4.78 -7.87 5.26
N ALA A 109 5.61 -8.28 6.22
CA ALA A 109 5.37 -9.45 7.05
C ALA A 109 4.03 -9.40 7.82
N TYR A 110 3.48 -8.20 8.05
CA TYR A 110 2.21 -8.03 8.75
C TYR A 110 0.99 -7.92 7.83
N ALA A 111 1.15 -7.99 6.50
CA ALA A 111 0.05 -7.72 5.57
C ALA A 111 -1.19 -8.61 5.82
N VAL A 112 -0.99 -9.91 6.09
CA VAL A 112 -2.07 -10.85 6.44
C VAL A 112 -2.60 -10.59 7.86
N GLU A 113 -1.73 -10.33 8.81
CA GLU A 113 -2.12 -10.03 10.19
C GLU A 113 -2.97 -8.75 10.30
N ASP A 114 -2.61 -7.69 9.57
CA ASP A 114 -3.30 -6.41 9.60
C ASP A 114 -4.71 -6.52 9.03
N ILE A 115 -4.92 -7.32 7.98
CA ILE A 115 -6.26 -7.55 7.44
C ILE A 115 -7.09 -8.48 8.34
N HIS A 116 -6.46 -9.40 9.08
CA HIS A 116 -7.13 -10.13 10.16
C HIS A 116 -7.57 -9.24 11.30
N ASN A 117 -6.82 -8.18 11.61
CA ASN A 117 -7.05 -7.31 12.76
C ASN A 117 -7.96 -6.11 12.45
N SER A 118 -7.99 -5.63 11.22
CA SER A 118 -8.70 -4.40 10.89
C SER A 118 -10.22 -4.52 11.11
N LEU A 119 -10.84 -3.49 11.71
CA LEU A 119 -12.30 -3.44 11.85
C LEU A 119 -13.03 -3.32 10.50
N ARG A 120 -12.30 -2.97 9.43
CA ARG A 120 -12.84 -2.93 8.06
C ARG A 120 -13.34 -4.30 7.60
N THR A 121 -12.63 -5.38 7.95
CA THR A 121 -13.04 -6.76 7.60
C THR A 121 -14.09 -7.34 8.53
N GLY A 122 -14.45 -6.64 9.61
CA GLY A 122 -15.45 -7.07 10.59
C GLY A 122 -15.05 -8.34 11.35
N GLY A 123 -16.03 -8.93 12.03
CA GLY A 123 -15.91 -10.19 12.77
C GLY A 123 -16.78 -11.31 12.17
N PRO A 124 -16.40 -11.90 11.01
CA PRO A 124 -17.19 -12.97 10.41
C PRO A 124 -17.21 -14.21 11.30
N LYS A 125 -18.35 -14.92 11.29
CA LYS A 125 -18.56 -16.15 12.08
C LYS A 125 -18.32 -17.43 11.28
N GLY A 126 -18.13 -17.32 9.96
CA GLY A 126 -17.84 -18.44 9.08
C GLY A 126 -17.83 -18.04 7.61
N LYS A 127 -17.84 -19.04 6.73
CA LYS A 127 -17.93 -18.88 5.27
C LYS A 127 -19.23 -18.15 4.91
N GLY A 128 -19.15 -17.21 3.96
CA GLY A 128 -20.25 -16.39 3.47
C GLY A 128 -20.58 -15.17 4.34
N ASP A 129 -19.91 -15.01 5.49
CA ASP A 129 -20.14 -13.92 6.43
C ASP A 129 -19.10 -12.79 6.30
N GLY A 130 -19.44 -11.63 6.85
CA GLY A 130 -18.59 -10.45 6.90
C GLY A 130 -18.88 -9.40 5.81
N PRO A 131 -18.42 -8.16 6.04
CA PRO A 131 -18.69 -7.03 5.15
C PRO A 131 -17.89 -7.07 3.85
N MET A 132 -16.66 -7.58 3.88
CA MET A 132 -15.70 -7.45 2.79
C MET A 132 -15.71 -8.63 1.81
N PRO A 133 -15.46 -8.39 0.51
CA PRO A 133 -15.35 -9.46 -0.49
C PRO A 133 -14.01 -10.20 -0.42
N ALA A 134 -13.93 -11.37 -1.05
CA ALA A 134 -12.68 -12.14 -1.17
C ALA A 134 -11.55 -11.34 -1.82
N THR A 135 -11.88 -10.41 -2.73
CA THR A 135 -10.97 -9.47 -3.39
C THR A 135 -10.05 -8.70 -2.45
N CYS A 136 -10.43 -8.49 -1.18
CA CYS A 136 -9.57 -7.82 -0.21
C CYS A 136 -8.25 -8.56 0.10
N TRP A 137 -8.16 -9.86 -0.22
CA TRP A 137 -6.93 -10.64 -0.08
C TRP A 137 -5.86 -10.34 -1.13
N THR A 138 -6.25 -9.81 -2.30
CA THR A 138 -5.42 -9.81 -3.52
C THR A 138 -4.01 -9.27 -3.33
N CYS A 139 -3.87 -8.20 -2.55
CA CYS A 139 -2.62 -7.48 -2.35
C CYS A 139 -1.99 -7.78 -0.99
N LYS A 140 -2.17 -8.99 -0.44
CA LYS A 140 -1.73 -9.34 0.93
C LYS A 140 -0.87 -10.60 1.04
N SER A 141 -0.82 -11.45 0.02
CA SER A 141 -0.26 -12.80 0.17
C SER A 141 0.13 -13.47 -1.15
N PRO A 142 1.19 -14.30 -1.17
CA PRO A 142 1.52 -15.20 -2.28
C PRO A 142 0.55 -16.39 -2.42
N ASP A 143 -0.35 -16.63 -1.47
CA ASP A 143 -1.45 -17.59 -1.65
C ASP A 143 -2.45 -17.14 -2.72
N VAL A 144 -2.50 -15.84 -3.02
CA VAL A 144 -3.40 -15.28 -4.03
C VAL A 144 -3.12 -15.86 -5.42
N PRO A 145 -1.89 -15.76 -5.98
CA PRO A 145 -1.61 -16.33 -7.30
C PRO A 145 -1.75 -17.86 -7.28
N ARG A 146 -1.42 -18.54 -6.18
CA ARG A 146 -1.71 -19.98 -6.01
C ARG A 146 -3.20 -20.28 -6.21
N LEU A 147 -4.07 -19.61 -5.45
CA LEU A 147 -5.52 -19.81 -5.55
C LEU A 147 -6.06 -19.41 -6.93
N MET A 148 -5.63 -18.29 -7.49
CA MET A 148 -6.07 -17.88 -8.83
C MET A 148 -5.73 -18.91 -9.91
N ASN A 149 -4.62 -19.64 -9.76
CA ASN A 149 -4.26 -20.74 -10.66
C ASN A 149 -5.08 -22.02 -10.38
N GLU A 150 -5.42 -22.30 -9.13
CA GLU A 150 -6.20 -23.49 -8.74
C GLU A 150 -7.70 -23.38 -9.09
N ILE A 151 -8.31 -22.23 -8.82
CA ILE A 151 -9.77 -22.05 -8.92
C ILE A 151 -10.19 -21.04 -9.99
N GLY A 152 -9.26 -20.26 -10.53
CA GLY A 152 -9.53 -19.20 -11.51
C GLY A 152 -9.68 -17.81 -10.89
N ILE A 153 -9.38 -16.77 -11.67
CA ILE A 153 -9.34 -15.37 -11.22
C ILE A 153 -10.71 -14.88 -10.74
N THR A 154 -11.77 -15.08 -11.53
CA THR A 154 -13.13 -14.64 -11.15
C THR A 154 -13.63 -15.38 -9.92
N GLU A 155 -13.36 -16.68 -9.80
CA GLU A 155 -13.75 -17.50 -8.65
C GLU A 155 -13.01 -17.11 -7.38
N PHE A 156 -11.74 -16.70 -7.49
CA PHE A 156 -10.99 -16.12 -6.37
C PHE A 156 -11.64 -14.83 -5.85
N TYR A 157 -12.06 -13.92 -6.73
CA TYR A 157 -12.73 -12.66 -6.33
C TYR A 157 -14.17 -12.86 -5.85
N SER A 158 -14.79 -13.99 -6.18
CA SER A 158 -16.14 -14.31 -5.74
C SER A 158 -16.22 -14.59 -4.24
N GLY A 159 -17.40 -14.33 -3.66
CA GLY A 159 -17.66 -14.59 -2.24
C GLY A 159 -17.11 -13.52 -1.29
N LYS A 160 -17.00 -13.90 -0.02
CA LYS A 160 -16.58 -13.05 1.09
C LYS A 160 -15.12 -13.25 1.44
N TRP A 161 -14.55 -12.24 2.12
CA TRP A 161 -13.19 -12.31 2.68
C TRP A 161 -13.00 -13.57 3.54
N ALA A 162 -14.01 -13.93 4.33
CA ALA A 162 -13.99 -15.13 5.16
C ALA A 162 -13.88 -16.45 4.38
N ASP A 163 -14.25 -16.48 3.10
CA ASP A 163 -14.31 -17.71 2.31
C ASP A 163 -12.94 -18.27 1.94
N LYS A 164 -11.92 -17.40 1.97
CA LYS A 164 -10.53 -17.76 1.65
C LYS A 164 -9.62 -17.68 2.88
N GLY A 165 -10.18 -17.48 4.08
CA GLY A 165 -9.40 -17.21 5.29
C GLY A 165 -8.46 -18.35 5.72
N ALA A 166 -8.87 -19.61 5.54
CA ALA A 166 -7.99 -20.76 5.75
C ALA A 166 -6.95 -20.94 4.63
N GLU A 167 -7.17 -20.34 3.46
CA GLU A 167 -6.30 -20.51 2.28
C GLU A 167 -5.23 -19.43 2.15
N VAL A 168 -5.52 -18.21 2.60
CA VAL A 168 -4.63 -17.05 2.46
C VAL A 168 -3.97 -16.72 3.80
N VAL A 169 -2.82 -17.33 4.07
CA VAL A 169 -2.15 -17.24 5.39
C VAL A 169 -0.70 -16.76 5.33
N ASN A 170 -0.03 -16.90 4.18
CA ASN A 170 1.34 -16.45 4.03
C ASN A 170 1.37 -14.93 3.81
N PRO A 171 2.19 -14.16 4.53
CA PRO A 171 2.34 -12.73 4.22
C PRO A 171 3.05 -12.53 2.89
N ILE A 172 2.93 -11.32 2.34
CA ILE A 172 3.59 -10.88 1.10
C ILE A 172 5.03 -11.40 1.03
N GLY A 173 5.41 -12.01 -0.08
CA GLY A 173 6.76 -12.55 -0.21
C GLY A 173 7.15 -13.00 -1.61
N CYS A 174 7.98 -14.03 -1.69
CA CYS A 174 8.80 -14.31 -2.86
C CYS A 174 7.97 -14.54 -4.14
N ALA A 175 6.92 -15.36 -4.04
CA ALA A 175 6.07 -15.73 -5.16
C ALA A 175 5.16 -14.58 -5.64
N ASP A 176 5.07 -13.47 -4.92
CA ASP A 176 4.33 -12.29 -5.42
C ASP A 176 5.10 -11.56 -6.53
N CYS A 177 6.43 -11.66 -6.52
CA CYS A 177 7.32 -10.85 -7.36
C CYS A 177 8.28 -11.66 -8.23
N HIS A 178 8.52 -12.94 -7.94
CA HIS A 178 9.52 -13.75 -8.62
C HIS A 178 8.94 -14.98 -9.32
N ASP A 179 9.49 -15.27 -10.50
CA ASP A 179 9.30 -16.55 -11.17
C ASP A 179 10.11 -17.66 -10.47
N ASN A 180 9.47 -18.77 -10.13
CA ASN A 180 10.09 -19.84 -9.33
C ASN A 180 11.22 -20.61 -10.03
N LYS A 181 11.32 -20.52 -11.37
CA LYS A 181 12.37 -21.22 -12.15
C LYS A 181 13.53 -20.31 -12.51
N THR A 182 13.23 -19.08 -12.91
CA THR A 182 14.22 -18.16 -13.48
C THR A 182 14.65 -17.06 -12.52
N MET A 183 13.93 -16.87 -11.40
CA MET A 183 14.07 -15.76 -10.45
C MET A 183 13.87 -14.36 -11.05
N LYS A 184 13.46 -14.27 -12.32
CA LYS A 184 13.11 -13.01 -12.95
C LYS A 184 11.90 -12.39 -12.24
N LEU A 185 11.86 -11.07 -12.24
CA LEU A 185 10.67 -10.33 -11.79
C LEU A 185 9.47 -10.74 -12.65
N LYS A 186 8.36 -11.03 -12.01
CA LYS A 186 7.12 -11.53 -12.64
C LYS A 186 5.92 -10.76 -12.08
N ILE A 187 5.02 -10.38 -12.98
CA ILE A 187 3.69 -9.91 -12.58
C ILE A 187 2.80 -11.13 -12.37
N THR A 188 2.29 -11.25 -11.16
CA THR A 188 1.44 -12.35 -10.69
C THR A 188 0.00 -11.92 -10.46
N ARG A 189 -0.27 -10.60 -10.47
CA ARG A 189 -1.61 -10.02 -10.33
C ARG A 189 -2.20 -9.67 -11.70
N PRO A 190 -3.26 -10.36 -12.17
CA PRO A 190 -3.86 -10.10 -13.47
C PRO A 190 -4.37 -8.67 -13.64
N ALA A 191 -4.87 -8.05 -12.57
CA ALA A 191 -5.41 -6.68 -12.61
C ALA A 191 -4.40 -5.65 -13.15
N LEU A 192 -3.09 -5.81 -12.89
CA LEU A 192 -2.07 -4.92 -13.45
C LEU A 192 -1.89 -5.13 -14.95
N VAL A 193 -1.93 -6.38 -15.42
CA VAL A 193 -1.85 -6.72 -16.84
C VAL A 193 -3.08 -6.16 -17.57
N GLU A 194 -4.26 -6.41 -17.03
CA GLU A 194 -5.55 -5.91 -17.56
C GLU A 194 -5.61 -4.38 -17.59
N ALA A 195 -5.00 -3.69 -16.62
CA ALA A 195 -4.91 -2.23 -16.61
C ALA A 195 -4.01 -1.68 -17.71
N PHE A 196 -2.88 -2.35 -17.99
CA PHE A 196 -2.01 -2.02 -19.12
C PHE A 196 -2.73 -2.26 -20.45
N ASP A 197 -3.40 -3.39 -20.60
CA ASP A 197 -4.19 -3.71 -21.79
C ASP A 197 -5.30 -2.67 -22.03
N ALA A 198 -5.97 -2.23 -20.96
CA ALA A 198 -7.00 -1.18 -21.03
C ALA A 198 -6.44 0.19 -21.49
N MET A 199 -5.17 0.47 -21.23
CA MET A 199 -4.44 1.64 -21.76
C MET A 199 -3.91 1.43 -23.18
N GLY A 200 -4.14 0.25 -23.80
CA GLY A 200 -3.56 -0.11 -25.09
C GLY A 200 -2.05 -0.37 -25.04
N LYS A 201 -1.52 -0.77 -23.88
CA LYS A 201 -0.10 -1.06 -23.65
C LYS A 201 0.08 -2.53 -23.30
N ASP A 202 1.13 -3.16 -23.84
CA ASP A 202 1.53 -4.50 -23.42
C ASP A 202 2.58 -4.40 -22.31
N ILE A 203 2.24 -4.88 -21.12
CA ILE A 203 3.14 -4.87 -19.94
C ILE A 203 4.41 -5.70 -20.16
N ASN A 204 4.40 -6.67 -21.09
CA ASN A 204 5.56 -7.51 -21.38
C ASN A 204 6.67 -6.76 -22.11
N ASN A 205 6.39 -5.56 -22.64
CA ASN A 205 7.41 -4.67 -23.22
C ASN A 205 8.21 -3.90 -22.16
N ALA A 206 7.87 -4.03 -20.87
CA ALA A 206 8.59 -3.37 -19.80
C ALA A 206 10.05 -3.81 -19.75
N THR A 207 10.94 -2.82 -19.67
CA THR A 207 12.36 -3.02 -19.41
C THR A 207 12.56 -3.59 -18.01
N HIS A 208 13.75 -4.16 -17.75
CA HIS A 208 14.10 -4.62 -16.41
C HIS A 208 14.00 -3.51 -15.35
N ASN A 209 14.32 -2.26 -15.72
CA ASN A 209 14.24 -1.13 -14.79
C ASN A 209 12.79 -0.74 -14.48
N GLU A 210 11.89 -0.76 -15.47
CA GLU A 210 10.46 -0.55 -15.23
C GLU A 210 9.87 -1.67 -14.38
N MET A 211 10.28 -2.92 -14.61
CA MET A 211 9.86 -4.08 -13.80
C MET A 211 10.20 -3.92 -12.31
N ARG A 212 11.29 -3.21 -11.96
CA ARG A 212 11.68 -2.89 -10.57
C ARG A 212 10.71 -1.92 -9.86
N SER A 213 9.77 -1.32 -10.60
CA SER A 213 8.64 -0.56 -10.07
C SER A 213 7.31 -1.30 -10.28
N LEU A 214 7.14 -2.00 -11.40
CA LEU A 214 5.88 -2.68 -11.73
C LEU A 214 5.55 -3.84 -10.79
N VAL A 215 6.55 -4.54 -10.23
CA VAL A 215 6.28 -5.54 -9.19
C VAL A 215 5.66 -4.94 -7.93
N CYS A 216 5.93 -3.65 -7.64
CA CYS A 216 5.29 -2.89 -6.56
C CYS A 216 3.89 -2.42 -6.98
N ALA A 217 3.72 -2.05 -8.26
CA ALA A 217 2.46 -1.59 -8.85
C ALA A 217 1.37 -2.69 -8.95
N GLN A 218 1.70 -3.93 -8.60
CA GLN A 218 0.69 -4.98 -8.40
C GLN A 218 -0.26 -4.67 -7.23
N CYS A 219 0.21 -3.88 -6.26
CA CYS A 219 -0.47 -3.62 -4.99
C CYS A 219 -0.55 -2.13 -4.65
N HIS A 220 0.50 -1.35 -4.90
CA HIS A 220 0.61 0.07 -4.52
C HIS A 220 0.01 1.00 -5.57
N VAL A 221 -1.30 0.82 -5.82
CA VAL A 221 -2.07 1.51 -6.85
C VAL A 221 -3.48 1.82 -6.36
N GLU A 222 -4.13 2.78 -7.00
CA GLU A 222 -5.56 3.00 -6.87
C GLU A 222 -6.35 1.88 -7.54
N TYR A 223 -7.46 1.51 -6.92
CA TYR A 223 -8.34 0.46 -7.42
C TYR A 223 -9.77 0.60 -6.92
N TYR A 224 -10.70 -0.02 -7.64
CA TYR A 224 -12.07 -0.23 -7.20
C TYR A 224 -12.53 -1.67 -7.49
N PHE A 225 -13.73 -2.00 -7.00
CA PHE A 225 -14.39 -3.28 -7.27
C PHE A 225 -15.55 -3.11 -8.24
N ASN A 226 -15.37 -3.61 -9.46
CA ASN A 226 -16.38 -3.55 -10.51
C ASN A 226 -17.25 -4.82 -10.50
N LYS A 227 -18.55 -4.64 -10.23
CA LYS A 227 -19.56 -5.72 -10.25
C LYS A 227 -20.33 -5.82 -11.56
N ASN A 228 -20.04 -4.95 -12.52
CA ASN A 228 -20.79 -4.80 -13.76
C ASN A 228 -19.92 -5.16 -14.98
N LEU A 229 -18.77 -5.82 -14.78
CA LEU A 229 -17.93 -6.26 -15.89
C LEU A 229 -18.67 -7.36 -16.68
N PRO A 230 -18.72 -7.24 -18.02
CA PRO A 230 -19.31 -8.26 -18.87
C PRO A 230 -18.73 -9.65 -18.63
N GLY A 231 -19.59 -10.63 -18.37
CA GLY A 231 -19.21 -12.03 -18.08
C GLY A 231 -18.66 -12.28 -16.66
N LYS A 232 -18.68 -11.26 -15.79
CA LYS A 232 -18.25 -11.33 -14.38
C LYS A 232 -19.24 -10.60 -13.46
N GLU A 233 -20.50 -10.49 -13.88
CA GLU A 233 -21.53 -9.72 -13.19
C GLU A 233 -21.75 -10.21 -11.76
N GLY A 234 -21.95 -9.27 -10.83
CA GLY A 234 -22.11 -9.55 -9.39
C GLY A 234 -20.81 -9.86 -8.64
N THR A 235 -19.73 -10.18 -9.34
CA THR A 235 -18.41 -10.42 -8.71
C THR A 235 -17.72 -9.10 -8.44
N PRO A 236 -17.23 -8.81 -7.22
CA PRO A 236 -16.49 -7.60 -6.90
C PRO A 236 -15.07 -7.64 -7.49
N TYR A 237 -14.97 -7.56 -8.81
CA TYR A 237 -13.74 -7.79 -9.56
C TYR A 237 -12.78 -6.61 -9.38
N LEU A 238 -11.50 -6.89 -9.08
CA LEU A 238 -10.47 -5.86 -8.92
C LEU A 238 -10.16 -5.19 -10.26
N VAL A 239 -10.25 -3.87 -10.33
CA VAL A 239 -9.93 -3.08 -11.52
C VAL A 239 -9.13 -1.84 -11.11
N PHE A 240 -8.07 -1.52 -11.87
CA PHE A 240 -7.39 -0.23 -11.77
C PHE A 240 -8.03 0.75 -12.77
N PRO A 241 -8.44 1.96 -12.35
CA PRO A 241 -9.21 2.90 -13.18
C PRO A 241 -8.33 3.64 -14.20
N TRP A 242 -7.43 2.93 -14.89
CA TRP A 242 -6.35 3.53 -15.69
C TRP A 242 -6.67 3.68 -17.17
N LYS A 243 -7.85 3.22 -17.62
CA LYS A 243 -8.24 3.19 -19.04
C LYS A 243 -8.01 4.53 -19.74
N ASP A 244 -8.36 5.62 -19.07
CA ASP A 244 -8.29 6.98 -19.62
C ASP A 244 -7.00 7.72 -19.21
N GLY A 245 -6.16 7.10 -18.37
CA GLY A 245 -4.94 7.68 -17.81
C GLY A 245 -4.81 7.44 -16.31
N MET A 246 -3.65 7.81 -15.75
CA MET A 246 -3.34 7.66 -14.31
C MET A 246 -3.36 8.99 -13.56
N THR A 247 -3.76 10.10 -14.18
CA THR A 247 -3.92 11.37 -13.45
C THR A 247 -5.17 11.33 -12.59
N VAL A 248 -5.21 12.18 -11.55
CA VAL A 248 -6.39 12.27 -10.68
C VAL A 248 -7.64 12.67 -11.47
N GLU A 249 -7.49 13.52 -12.49
CA GLU A 249 -8.58 13.95 -13.37
C GLU A 249 -9.04 12.84 -14.34
N ASP A 250 -8.11 12.08 -14.92
CA ASP A 250 -8.48 10.97 -15.82
C ASP A 250 -9.30 9.91 -15.07
N MET A 251 -8.88 9.56 -13.85
CA MET A 251 -9.61 8.64 -12.99
C MET A 251 -10.95 9.22 -12.50
N GLU A 252 -10.99 10.52 -12.17
CA GLU A 252 -12.25 11.23 -11.80
C GLU A 252 -13.27 11.11 -12.94
N ASN A 253 -12.84 11.43 -14.17
CA ASN A 253 -13.66 11.34 -15.38
C ASN A 253 -14.08 9.89 -15.67
N TYR A 254 -13.16 8.93 -15.52
CA TYR A 254 -13.46 7.51 -15.69
C TYR A 254 -14.59 7.06 -14.76
N TYR A 255 -14.49 7.40 -13.47
CA TYR A 255 -15.51 7.05 -12.49
C TYR A 255 -16.85 7.75 -12.72
N ASP A 256 -16.82 9.01 -13.15
CA ASP A 256 -18.03 9.77 -13.45
C ASP A 256 -18.75 9.24 -14.70
N ASN A 257 -18.02 8.87 -15.75
CA ASN A 257 -18.58 8.25 -16.94
C ASN A 257 -19.27 6.91 -16.64
N LEU A 258 -18.82 6.21 -15.60
CA LEU A 258 -19.43 4.97 -15.10
C LEU A 258 -20.59 5.23 -14.12
N GLU A 259 -20.82 6.48 -13.72
CA GLU A 259 -21.67 6.86 -12.58
C GLU A 259 -21.32 6.05 -11.31
N PHE A 260 -20.04 5.70 -11.15
CA PHE A 260 -19.57 4.82 -10.09
C PHE A 260 -19.52 5.53 -8.74
N LYS A 261 -19.81 4.80 -7.67
CA LYS A 261 -19.56 5.22 -6.28
C LYS A 261 -19.12 4.03 -5.45
N ASP A 262 -18.17 4.26 -4.57
CA ASP A 262 -17.78 3.28 -3.55
C ASP A 262 -18.81 3.25 -2.42
N TRP A 263 -19.31 4.41 -1.99
CA TRP A 263 -20.37 4.52 -1.00
C TRP A 263 -21.18 5.79 -1.16
N THR A 264 -22.32 5.85 -0.47
CA THR A 264 -23.06 7.09 -0.26
C THR A 264 -22.72 7.63 1.12
N HIS A 265 -22.22 8.86 1.17
CA HIS A 265 -21.77 9.49 2.42
C HIS A 265 -22.91 9.61 3.44
N LYS A 266 -22.71 9.15 4.68
CA LYS A 266 -23.79 9.06 5.70
C LYS A 266 -24.36 10.44 6.06
N ILE A 267 -23.50 11.46 6.09
CA ILE A 267 -23.84 12.86 6.44
C ILE A 267 -24.46 13.60 5.23
N SER A 268 -23.65 13.94 4.23
CA SER A 268 -24.09 14.75 3.07
C SER A 268 -24.91 14.01 2.01
N LYS A 269 -24.96 12.68 2.03
CA LYS A 269 -25.56 11.84 0.96
C LYS A 269 -24.85 11.90 -0.39
N ALA A 270 -23.66 12.50 -0.48
CA ALA A 270 -22.87 12.53 -1.70
C ALA A 270 -22.47 11.12 -2.17
N PRO A 271 -22.49 10.83 -3.49
CA PRO A 271 -21.97 9.59 -4.05
C PRO A 271 -20.44 9.66 -4.12
N MET A 272 -19.74 9.02 -3.18
CA MET A 272 -18.32 9.22 -2.97
C MET A 272 -17.45 8.22 -3.74
N LEU A 273 -16.23 8.64 -4.00
CA LEU A 273 -15.10 7.82 -4.43
C LEU A 273 -14.10 7.69 -3.29
N LYS A 274 -13.50 6.51 -3.14
CA LYS A 274 -12.36 6.29 -2.23
C LYS A 274 -11.11 6.16 -3.10
N ALA A 275 -10.05 6.87 -2.73
CA ALA A 275 -8.72 6.59 -3.25
C ALA A 275 -7.95 5.64 -2.30
N GLN A 276 -7.29 4.62 -2.84
CA GLN A 276 -6.49 3.65 -2.10
C GLN A 276 -5.06 3.74 -2.61
N HIS A 277 -4.15 4.23 -1.75
CA HIS A 277 -2.71 4.18 -1.95
C HIS A 277 -2.22 4.28 -3.42
N PRO A 278 -2.52 5.37 -4.17
CA PRO A 278 -2.09 5.56 -5.55
C PRO A 278 -0.57 5.85 -5.64
N GLY A 279 0.22 4.88 -5.20
CA GLY A 279 1.66 5.00 -4.98
C GLY A 279 2.42 5.04 -6.30
N TYR A 280 2.08 4.14 -7.22
CA TYR A 280 2.69 4.08 -8.54
C TYR A 280 2.28 5.28 -9.40
N GLU A 281 0.99 5.62 -9.41
CA GLU A 281 0.43 6.70 -10.22
C GLU A 281 1.04 8.04 -9.82
N THR A 282 1.04 8.35 -8.53
CA THR A 282 1.71 9.57 -8.04
C THR A 282 3.21 9.54 -8.28
N PHE A 283 3.88 8.40 -8.09
CA PHE A 283 5.32 8.27 -8.37
C PHE A 283 5.68 8.57 -9.82
N THR A 284 4.91 8.09 -10.80
CA THR A 284 5.21 8.26 -12.23
C THR A 284 5.19 9.73 -12.70
N THR A 285 4.57 10.63 -11.94
CA THR A 285 4.58 12.08 -12.22
C THR A 285 5.78 12.82 -11.59
N GLY A 286 6.57 12.12 -10.79
CA GLY A 286 7.67 12.66 -10.01
C GLY A 286 9.00 12.73 -10.75
N VAL A 287 9.89 13.62 -10.29
CA VAL A 287 11.23 13.80 -10.88
C VAL A 287 12.11 12.54 -10.77
N HIS A 288 11.93 11.71 -9.75
CA HIS A 288 12.69 10.47 -9.62
C HIS A 288 12.32 9.48 -10.74
N ALA A 289 11.02 9.30 -11.00
CA ALA A 289 10.54 8.47 -12.10
C ALA A 289 10.97 9.03 -13.48
N ASP A 290 10.85 10.35 -13.67
CA ASP A 290 11.33 11.05 -14.89
C ASP A 290 12.81 10.79 -15.18
N ARG A 291 13.63 10.62 -14.14
CA ARG A 291 15.07 10.29 -14.25
C ARG A 291 15.38 8.80 -14.23
N GLY A 292 14.37 7.94 -14.35
CA GLY A 292 14.53 6.50 -14.42
C GLY A 292 14.90 5.82 -13.11
N VAL A 293 14.74 6.49 -11.96
CA VAL A 293 14.88 5.86 -10.64
C VAL A 293 13.65 4.98 -10.42
N SER A 294 13.85 3.71 -10.03
CA SER A 294 12.80 2.74 -9.75
C SER A 294 12.41 2.71 -8.26
N CYS A 295 11.25 2.12 -7.92
CA CYS A 295 10.86 1.91 -6.53
C CYS A 295 11.95 1.16 -5.75
N ALA A 296 12.51 0.12 -6.37
CA ALA A 296 13.55 -0.70 -5.77
C ALA A 296 14.87 0.05 -5.53
N ASP A 297 15.19 1.14 -6.23
CA ASP A 297 16.43 1.89 -5.97
C ASP A 297 16.42 2.55 -4.59
N CYS A 298 15.25 2.96 -4.10
CA CYS A 298 15.12 3.58 -2.78
C CYS A 298 14.67 2.59 -1.70
N HIS A 299 13.72 1.70 -2.01
CA HIS A 299 13.10 0.82 -1.02
C HIS A 299 13.74 -0.56 -0.91
N MET A 300 14.51 -0.97 -1.92
CA MET A 300 15.23 -2.24 -1.96
C MET A 300 16.68 -2.02 -2.45
N PRO A 301 17.44 -1.12 -1.79
CA PRO A 301 18.76 -0.77 -2.28
C PRO A 301 19.69 -2.00 -2.27
N TYR A 302 20.71 -1.99 -3.12
CA TYR A 302 21.70 -3.05 -3.08
C TYR A 302 22.50 -3.02 -1.78
N LYS A 303 22.70 -4.18 -1.18
CA LYS A 303 23.52 -4.38 0.02
C LYS A 303 24.69 -5.32 -0.29
N SER A 304 25.79 -5.13 0.41
CA SER A 304 26.94 -6.04 0.36
C SER A 304 27.17 -6.67 1.73
N GLU A 305 27.24 -7.99 1.79
CA GLU A 305 27.57 -8.75 2.99
C GLU A 305 28.66 -9.77 2.66
N GLY A 306 29.81 -9.68 3.34
CA GLY A 306 30.99 -10.46 2.98
C GLY A 306 31.45 -10.20 1.54
N GLY A 307 31.53 -11.26 0.74
CA GLY A 307 31.85 -11.20 -0.69
C GLY A 307 30.65 -11.06 -1.64
N GLN A 308 29.41 -10.95 -1.13
CA GLN A 308 28.19 -11.04 -1.92
C GLN A 308 27.45 -9.71 -1.98
N LYS A 309 27.03 -9.32 -3.19
CA LYS A 309 26.10 -8.22 -3.43
C LYS A 309 24.72 -8.81 -3.70
N PHE A 310 23.71 -8.34 -2.99
CA PHE A 310 22.32 -8.76 -3.15
C PHE A 310 21.37 -7.57 -3.00
N THR A 311 20.10 -7.76 -3.32
CA THR A 311 19.06 -6.75 -3.14
C THR A 311 18.50 -6.86 -1.73
N ASP A 312 18.54 -5.77 -0.97
CA ASP A 312 17.95 -5.74 0.37
C ASP A 312 16.43 -5.87 0.28
N HIS A 313 15.87 -6.95 0.82
CA HIS A 313 14.42 -7.16 0.86
C HIS A 313 13.77 -6.63 2.14
N HIS A 314 14.53 -5.91 2.99
CA HIS A 314 13.95 -5.11 4.06
C HIS A 314 13.28 -3.86 3.46
N ILE A 315 12.11 -4.06 2.87
CA ILE A 315 11.29 -3.00 2.29
C ILE A 315 10.80 -2.09 3.43
N GLN A 316 11.34 -0.89 3.48
CA GLN A 316 11.14 0.06 4.58
C GLN A 316 11.13 1.50 4.08
N SER A 317 10.97 2.45 5.00
CA SER A 317 11.20 3.86 4.69
C SER A 317 12.67 4.07 4.31
N PRO A 318 12.97 4.65 3.13
CA PRO A 318 14.35 4.93 2.71
C PRO A 318 15.11 5.86 3.67
N LEU A 319 14.37 6.59 4.50
CA LEU A 319 14.93 7.47 5.53
C LEU A 319 15.65 6.71 6.65
N ASN A 320 15.37 5.42 6.84
CA ASN A 320 16.09 4.56 7.78
C ASN A 320 17.43 4.05 7.21
N ASN A 321 17.67 4.20 5.91
CA ASN A 321 18.87 3.72 5.23
C ASN A 321 19.32 4.69 4.11
N THR A 322 19.48 5.96 4.47
CA THR A 322 19.80 7.03 3.51
C THR A 322 21.12 6.84 2.78
N SER A 323 22.09 6.16 3.39
CA SER A 323 23.40 5.90 2.78
C SER A 323 23.27 5.02 1.54
N ASN A 324 22.47 3.96 1.59
CA ASN A 324 22.28 3.07 0.45
C ASN A 324 21.13 3.50 -0.46
N ALA A 325 20.12 4.20 0.07
CA ALA A 325 18.94 4.61 -0.71
C ALA A 325 19.08 5.98 -1.40
N CYS A 326 19.83 6.92 -0.82
CA CYS A 326 19.90 8.30 -1.30
C CYS A 326 21.32 8.71 -1.71
N GLN A 327 22.33 8.42 -0.88
CA GLN A 327 23.71 8.89 -1.09
C GLN A 327 24.45 8.18 -2.22
N VAL A 328 23.82 7.17 -2.85
CA VAL A 328 24.26 6.60 -4.12
C VAL A 328 24.16 7.60 -5.29
N CYS A 329 23.28 8.60 -5.18
CA CYS A 329 23.07 9.65 -6.19
C CYS A 329 23.27 11.06 -5.64
N HIS A 330 23.03 11.27 -4.35
CA HIS A 330 23.11 12.57 -3.67
C HIS A 330 24.42 12.72 -2.89
N ARG A 331 24.98 13.94 -2.88
CA ARG A 331 26.23 14.25 -2.18
C ARG A 331 26.01 14.89 -0.80
N GLU A 332 24.76 15.21 -0.48
CA GLU A 332 24.38 15.80 0.78
C GLU A 332 24.43 14.79 1.93
N GLU A 333 24.66 15.31 3.14
CA GLU A 333 24.61 14.52 4.36
C GLU A 333 23.20 13.99 4.64
N SER A 334 23.12 12.79 5.23
CA SER A 334 21.85 12.11 5.57
C SER A 334 20.87 13.00 6.31
N ASN A 335 21.32 13.75 7.32
CA ASN A 335 20.46 14.64 8.09
C ASN A 335 19.83 15.75 7.24
N LYS A 336 20.55 16.25 6.22
CA LYS A 336 20.02 17.27 5.31
C LYS A 336 18.99 16.67 4.37
N LEU A 337 19.23 15.47 3.83
CA LEU A 337 18.28 14.76 2.99
C LEU A 337 16.97 14.46 3.75
N ILE A 338 17.07 13.93 4.97
CA ILE A 338 15.90 13.67 5.84
C ILE A 338 15.14 14.97 6.13
N ALA A 339 15.85 16.04 6.49
CA ALA A 339 15.21 17.33 6.75
C ALA A 339 14.44 17.87 5.54
N ASN A 340 14.98 17.69 4.32
CA ASN A 340 14.33 18.09 3.07
C ASN A 340 13.06 17.27 2.78
N VAL A 341 13.05 15.97 3.12
CA VAL A 341 11.85 15.12 3.01
C VAL A 341 10.78 15.57 4.01
N TYR A 342 11.16 15.77 5.26
CA TYR A 342 10.24 16.23 6.31
C TYR A 342 9.69 17.64 6.03
N GLU A 343 10.46 18.52 5.41
CA GLU A 343 9.96 19.83 4.97
C GLU A 343 8.80 19.69 3.97
N ARG A 344 8.95 18.80 2.98
CA ARG A 344 7.90 18.55 1.97
C ARG A 344 6.67 17.91 2.61
N GLN A 345 6.87 16.91 3.47
CA GLN A 345 5.79 16.26 4.22
C GLN A 345 5.00 17.27 5.06
N ARG A 346 5.67 18.18 5.80
CA ARG A 346 4.99 19.24 6.56
C ARG A 346 4.17 20.16 5.66
N LYS A 347 4.75 20.67 4.57
CA LYS A 347 4.08 21.59 3.65
C LYS A 347 2.87 20.96 2.97
N ALA A 348 2.99 19.71 2.54
CA ALA A 348 1.88 18.96 1.95
C ALA A 348 0.77 18.71 3.00
N THR A 349 1.16 18.28 4.21
CA THR A 349 0.22 18.04 5.32
C THR A 349 -0.55 19.31 5.71
N GLU A 350 0.12 20.46 5.79
CA GLU A 350 -0.55 21.73 6.10
C GLU A 350 -1.67 22.05 5.10
N ASN A 351 -1.42 21.87 3.80
CA ASN A 351 -2.42 22.11 2.76
C ASN A 351 -3.52 21.05 2.76
N ARG A 352 -3.16 19.78 3.00
CA ARG A 352 -4.11 18.66 3.13
C ARG A 352 -5.10 18.93 4.26
N LEU A 353 -4.63 19.29 5.45
CA LEU A 353 -5.47 19.60 6.62
C LEU A 353 -6.41 20.79 6.38
N LYS A 354 -5.99 21.79 5.58
CA LYS A 354 -6.87 22.91 5.18
C LYS A 354 -8.02 22.43 4.30
N LEU A 355 -7.73 21.55 3.34
CA LEU A 355 -8.72 20.96 2.46
C LEU A 355 -9.71 20.09 3.24
N GLU A 356 -9.23 19.27 4.17
CA GLU A 356 -10.08 18.44 5.03
C GLU A 356 -11.07 19.26 5.83
N LYS A 357 -10.62 20.35 6.46
CA LYS A 357 -11.52 21.24 7.22
C LYS A 357 -12.63 21.82 6.35
N LEU A 358 -12.34 22.16 5.10
CA LEU A 358 -13.34 22.63 4.15
C LEU A 358 -14.32 21.52 3.77
N LEU A 359 -13.83 20.31 3.50
CA LEU A 359 -14.66 19.17 3.14
C LEU A 359 -15.55 18.72 4.30
N VAL A 360 -15.02 18.65 5.53
CA VAL A 360 -15.77 18.37 6.75
C VAL A 360 -16.90 19.38 6.93
N ALA A 361 -16.60 20.68 6.80
CA ALA A 361 -17.63 21.72 6.85
C ALA A 361 -18.66 21.55 5.73
N ALA A 362 -18.24 21.26 4.50
CA ALA A 362 -19.15 21.04 3.37
C ALA A 362 -20.09 19.84 3.61
N HIS A 363 -19.60 18.74 4.19
CA HIS A 363 -20.46 17.60 4.54
C HIS A 363 -21.52 17.97 5.58
N LEU A 364 -21.13 18.69 6.63
CA LEU A 364 -22.02 19.08 7.72
C LEU A 364 -23.04 20.14 7.28
N GLU A 365 -22.62 21.11 6.46
CA GLU A 365 -23.49 22.10 5.83
C GLU A 365 -24.49 21.42 4.88
N ALA A 366 -24.05 20.43 4.09
CA ALA A 366 -24.94 19.64 3.25
C ALA A 366 -25.98 18.87 4.06
N LYS A 367 -25.61 18.31 5.23
CA LYS A 367 -26.59 17.71 6.16
C LYS A 367 -27.62 18.75 6.59
N LYS A 368 -27.19 19.97 6.92
CA LYS A 368 -28.12 21.03 7.35
C LYS A 368 -29.08 21.43 6.24
N CYS A 369 -28.63 21.50 4.98
CA CYS A 369 -29.52 21.70 3.82
C CYS A 369 -30.60 20.60 3.75
N TRP A 370 -30.20 19.33 3.90
CA TRP A 370 -31.16 18.22 3.93
C TRP A 370 -32.16 18.33 5.08
N ASP A 371 -31.69 18.65 6.29
CA ASP A 371 -32.55 18.83 7.48
C ASP A 371 -33.57 19.97 7.29
N LEU A 372 -33.27 20.96 6.43
CA LEU A 372 -34.14 22.09 6.09
C LEU A 372 -35.02 21.85 4.86
N GLY A 373 -34.99 20.65 4.27
CA GLY A 373 -35.85 20.27 3.15
C GLY A 373 -35.31 20.61 1.76
N ALA A 374 -33.98 20.72 1.60
CA ALA A 374 -33.37 20.82 0.27
C ALA A 374 -33.79 19.65 -0.63
N THR A 375 -33.99 19.94 -1.91
CA THR A 375 -34.32 18.93 -2.94
C THR A 375 -33.06 18.30 -3.54
N GLU A 376 -33.20 17.10 -4.11
CA GLU A 376 -32.10 16.45 -4.85
C GLU A 376 -31.57 17.32 -5.99
N ALA A 377 -32.44 18.05 -6.69
CA ALA A 377 -32.05 18.94 -7.77
C ALA A 377 -31.16 20.10 -7.29
N GLN A 378 -31.50 20.70 -6.13
CA GLN A 378 -30.68 21.76 -5.52
C GLN A 378 -29.33 21.21 -5.02
N MET A 379 -29.32 20.00 -4.47
CA MET A 379 -28.14 19.40 -3.88
C MET A 379 -27.19 18.79 -4.92
N LYS A 380 -27.68 18.31 -6.07
CA LYS A 380 -26.86 17.64 -7.10
C LYS A 380 -25.54 18.36 -7.41
N PRO A 381 -25.51 19.65 -7.80
CA PRO A 381 -24.24 20.33 -8.10
C PRO A 381 -23.32 20.48 -6.88
N ILE A 382 -23.87 20.57 -5.67
CA ILE A 382 -23.09 20.63 -4.42
C ILE A 382 -22.46 19.27 -4.13
N LEU A 383 -23.23 18.18 -4.28
CA LEU A 383 -22.74 16.84 -4.02
C LEU A 383 -21.67 16.42 -5.04
N THR A 384 -21.77 16.88 -6.28
CA THR A 384 -20.70 16.71 -7.28
C THR A 384 -19.41 17.39 -6.84
N ASP A 385 -19.47 18.65 -6.39
CA ASP A 385 -18.28 19.34 -5.88
C ASP A 385 -17.70 18.64 -4.64
N ILE A 386 -18.54 18.20 -3.69
CA ILE A 386 -18.08 17.44 -2.51
C ILE A 386 -17.36 16.16 -2.94
N ARG A 387 -17.94 15.42 -3.90
CA ARG A 387 -17.35 14.20 -4.46
C ARG A 387 -15.98 14.48 -5.07
N HIS A 388 -15.86 15.46 -5.96
CA HIS A 388 -14.60 15.78 -6.66
C HIS A 388 -13.55 16.40 -5.72
N GLY A 389 -13.97 17.31 -4.85
CA GLY A 389 -13.10 17.91 -3.84
C GLY A 389 -12.51 16.85 -2.91
N GLN A 390 -13.33 15.89 -2.47
CA GLN A 390 -12.86 14.79 -1.64
C GLN A 390 -12.06 13.76 -2.43
N TRP A 391 -12.42 13.44 -3.67
CA TRP A 391 -11.63 12.52 -4.51
C TRP A 391 -10.18 13.02 -4.65
N ARG A 392 -10.00 14.30 -4.98
CA ARG A 392 -8.66 14.90 -5.14
C ARG A 392 -7.90 15.00 -3.82
N TRP A 393 -8.60 15.30 -2.74
CA TRP A 393 -8.03 15.21 -1.40
C TRP A 393 -7.53 13.80 -1.10
N ASP A 394 -8.38 12.78 -1.28
CA ASP A 394 -8.11 11.41 -0.90
C ASP A 394 -6.99 10.81 -1.77
N TYR A 395 -6.97 11.12 -3.07
CA TYR A 395 -5.88 10.76 -3.97
C TYR A 395 -4.52 11.24 -3.45
N SER A 396 -4.48 12.44 -2.86
CA SER A 396 -3.27 13.01 -2.26
C SER A 396 -2.97 12.43 -0.87
N ALA A 397 -4.00 12.18 -0.06
CA ALA A 397 -3.88 11.73 1.33
C ALA A 397 -3.55 10.23 1.43
N ALA A 398 -4.14 9.41 0.57
CA ALA A 398 -3.97 7.96 0.55
C ALA A 398 -2.59 7.54 0.02
N ALA A 399 -1.96 8.36 -0.82
CA ALA A 399 -0.60 8.13 -1.31
C ALA A 399 0.44 8.63 -0.29
N HIS A 400 0.67 7.85 0.78
CA HIS A 400 1.54 8.22 1.90
C HIS A 400 2.96 8.70 1.51
N GLY A 401 3.51 8.24 0.38
CA GLY A 401 4.81 8.68 -0.14
C GLY A 401 4.76 9.87 -1.11
N ALA A 402 3.57 10.29 -1.58
CA ALA A 402 3.42 11.24 -2.68
C ALA A 402 4.03 12.61 -2.42
N SER A 403 4.01 13.09 -1.17
CA SER A 403 4.67 14.35 -0.79
C SER A 403 6.19 14.33 -1.04
N PHE A 404 6.79 13.15 -1.19
CA PHE A 404 8.19 12.99 -1.59
C PHE A 404 8.33 12.51 -3.04
N HIS A 405 7.52 11.54 -3.47
CA HIS A 405 7.60 10.99 -4.82
C HIS A 405 7.27 12.03 -5.88
N SER A 406 6.19 12.80 -5.67
CA SER A 406 5.75 13.85 -6.59
C SER A 406 5.16 15.06 -5.83
N PRO A 407 6.01 15.87 -5.16
CA PRO A 407 5.57 16.97 -4.32
C PRO A 407 4.80 18.07 -5.09
N VAL A 408 5.20 18.34 -6.33
CA VAL A 408 4.57 19.38 -7.16
C VAL A 408 3.17 18.95 -7.59
N GLU A 409 3.03 17.71 -8.05
CA GLU A 409 1.72 17.18 -8.43
C GLU A 409 0.80 17.08 -7.22
N THR A 410 1.29 16.56 -6.09
CA THR A 410 0.54 16.50 -4.84
C THR A 410 0.02 17.89 -4.43
N ALA A 411 0.86 18.92 -4.53
CA ALA A 411 0.44 20.30 -4.24
C ALA A 411 -0.61 20.83 -5.24
N ARG A 412 -0.48 20.52 -6.54
CA ARG A 412 -1.45 20.89 -7.58
C ARG A 412 -2.82 20.24 -7.31
N VAL A 413 -2.84 18.94 -7.04
CA VAL A 413 -4.06 18.18 -6.76
C VAL A 413 -4.78 18.72 -5.53
N ILE A 414 -4.07 18.89 -4.40
CA ILE A 414 -4.64 19.51 -3.19
C ILE A 414 -5.15 20.93 -3.49
N GLY A 415 -4.39 21.72 -4.25
CA GLY A 415 -4.79 23.06 -4.67
C GLY A 415 -6.11 23.08 -5.44
N SER A 416 -6.30 22.15 -6.37
CA SER A 416 -7.55 22.02 -7.11
C SER A 416 -8.71 21.56 -6.23
N GLY A 417 -8.46 20.64 -5.28
CA GLY A 417 -9.46 20.21 -4.30
C GLY A 417 -9.91 21.36 -3.39
N LEU A 418 -8.99 22.25 -3.00
CA LEU A 418 -9.31 23.47 -2.22
C LEU A 418 -10.30 24.37 -2.95
N VAL A 419 -10.10 24.59 -4.25
CA VAL A 419 -11.00 25.41 -5.07
C VAL A 419 -12.39 24.77 -5.12
N ILE A 420 -12.47 23.48 -5.45
CA ILE A 420 -13.75 22.77 -5.57
C ILE A 420 -14.49 22.71 -4.24
N ALA A 421 -13.80 22.42 -3.13
CA ALA A 421 -14.42 22.40 -1.80
C ALA A 421 -14.95 23.78 -1.39
N GLN A 422 -14.27 24.87 -1.77
CA GLN A 422 -14.77 26.23 -1.53
C GLN A 422 -16.01 26.54 -2.37
N GLU A 423 -16.02 26.15 -3.66
CA GLU A 423 -17.21 26.30 -4.51
C GLU A 423 -18.42 25.54 -3.95
N ALA A 424 -18.21 24.32 -3.44
CA ALA A 424 -19.25 23.55 -2.76
C ALA A 424 -19.84 24.36 -1.58
N ARG A 425 -18.97 24.94 -0.74
CA ARG A 425 -19.38 25.71 0.44
C ARG A 425 -20.06 27.04 0.07
N VAL A 426 -19.65 27.70 -1.01
CA VAL A 426 -20.33 28.90 -1.52
C VAL A 426 -21.75 28.55 -1.98
N LYS A 427 -21.91 27.44 -2.73
CA LYS A 427 -23.23 26.95 -3.15
C LYS A 427 -24.08 26.54 -1.94
N LEU A 428 -23.50 25.87 -0.96
CA LEU A 428 -24.16 25.51 0.31
C LEU A 428 -24.62 26.74 1.09
N ALA A 429 -23.78 27.76 1.25
CA ALA A 429 -24.14 28.98 1.96
C ALA A 429 -25.33 29.70 1.30
N ARG A 430 -25.37 29.76 -0.04
CA ARG A 430 -26.52 30.31 -0.79
C ARG A 430 -27.79 29.49 -0.55
N LEU A 431 -27.69 28.16 -0.69
CA LEU A 431 -28.83 27.28 -0.48
C LEU A 431 -29.34 27.32 0.97
N LEU A 432 -28.45 27.36 1.96
CA LEU A 432 -28.81 27.54 3.36
C LEU A 432 -29.57 28.85 3.56
N ALA A 433 -29.12 29.96 2.96
CA ALA A 433 -29.80 31.23 3.04
C ALA A 433 -31.20 31.18 2.40
N ASP A 434 -31.34 30.55 1.23
CA ASP A 434 -32.64 30.32 0.57
C ASP A 434 -33.60 29.48 1.43
N LEU A 435 -33.04 28.56 2.22
CA LEU A 435 -33.77 27.72 3.19
C LEU A 435 -33.96 28.40 4.56
N GLY A 436 -33.68 29.70 4.68
CA GLY A 436 -33.90 30.49 5.90
C GLY A 436 -32.79 30.39 6.95
N HIS A 437 -31.62 29.83 6.62
CA HIS A 437 -30.46 29.73 7.50
C HIS A 437 -29.31 30.63 7.03
N ASN A 438 -29.21 31.84 7.60
CA ASN A 438 -28.20 32.84 7.24
C ASN A 438 -27.19 33.10 8.38
N LYS A 439 -26.73 32.03 9.03
CA LYS A 439 -25.71 32.08 10.08
C LYS A 439 -24.67 30.98 9.83
N PRO A 440 -23.45 31.10 10.36
CA PRO A 440 -22.51 29.97 10.36
C PRO A 440 -23.12 28.75 11.05
N LEU A 441 -22.82 27.56 10.51
CA LEU A 441 -23.22 26.30 11.13
C LEU A 441 -22.48 26.11 12.46
N GLU A 442 -23.20 25.69 13.49
CA GLU A 442 -22.59 25.22 14.73
C GLU A 442 -21.95 23.86 14.49
N MET A 443 -20.63 23.80 14.57
CA MET A 443 -19.87 22.59 14.30
C MET A 443 -19.98 21.62 15.49
N PRO A 444 -20.28 20.34 15.26
CA PRO A 444 -20.24 19.33 16.33
C PRO A 444 -18.80 19.18 16.84
N ASP A 445 -18.66 18.76 18.09
CA ASP A 445 -17.36 18.42 18.64
C ASP A 445 -16.88 17.09 18.05
N ILE A 446 -15.90 17.19 17.15
CA ILE A 446 -15.23 16.07 16.48
C ILE A 446 -13.72 16.11 16.76
N SER A 447 -13.33 16.67 17.92
CA SER A 447 -11.93 16.92 18.28
C SER A 447 -11.10 15.66 18.53
N THR A 448 -11.73 14.52 18.76
CA THR A 448 -11.07 13.22 18.93
C THR A 448 -11.73 12.18 18.03
N LYS A 449 -11.03 11.07 17.79
CA LYS A 449 -11.53 9.94 17.01
C LYS A 449 -12.86 9.43 17.57
N GLU A 450 -12.95 9.24 18.89
CA GLU A 450 -14.14 8.71 19.56
C GLU A 450 -15.35 9.62 19.34
N LYS A 451 -15.17 10.93 19.54
CA LYS A 451 -16.26 11.91 19.33
C LYS A 451 -16.71 11.95 17.88
N ALA A 452 -15.78 11.87 16.92
CA ALA A 452 -16.12 11.82 15.51
C ALA A 452 -16.85 10.52 15.15
N GLN A 453 -16.45 9.38 15.71
CA GLN A 453 -17.10 8.07 15.50
C GLN A 453 -18.49 8.01 16.13
N GLU A 454 -18.65 8.55 17.33
CA GLU A 454 -19.94 8.73 18.00
C GLU A 454 -20.87 9.62 17.18
N TYR A 455 -20.37 10.77 16.69
CA TYR A 455 -21.15 11.70 15.88
C TYR A 455 -21.73 11.05 14.61
N ILE A 456 -20.96 10.18 13.95
CA ILE A 456 -21.45 9.44 12.79
C ILE A 456 -22.23 8.18 13.16
N GLY A 457 -22.46 7.92 14.45
CA GLY A 457 -23.23 6.80 14.98
C GLY A 457 -22.59 5.45 14.71
N LEU A 458 -21.27 5.32 14.90
CA LEU A 458 -20.58 4.04 14.93
C LEU A 458 -20.60 3.47 16.35
N ASP A 459 -21.01 2.22 16.47
CA ASP A 459 -20.92 1.44 17.71
C ASP A 459 -19.58 0.70 17.72
N ILE A 460 -18.54 1.39 18.19
CA ILE A 460 -17.16 0.87 18.18
C ILE A 460 -17.01 -0.30 19.14
N GLU A 461 -17.61 -0.23 20.33
CA GLU A 461 -17.57 -1.32 21.31
C GLU A 461 -18.12 -2.62 20.72
N LYS A 462 -19.25 -2.56 20.00
CA LYS A 462 -19.79 -3.72 19.30
C LYS A 462 -18.86 -4.24 18.20
N LEU A 463 -18.29 -3.34 17.38
CA LEU A 463 -17.38 -3.73 16.30
C LEU A 463 -16.12 -4.42 16.85
N GLU A 464 -15.57 -3.92 17.94
CA GLU A 464 -14.42 -4.50 18.63
C GLU A 464 -14.78 -5.86 19.26
N ALA A 465 -15.95 -5.98 19.88
CA ALA A 465 -16.44 -7.25 20.43
C ALA A 465 -16.63 -8.31 19.34
N GLU A 466 -17.23 -7.96 18.20
CA GLU A 466 -17.35 -8.84 17.03
C GLU A 466 -15.97 -9.24 16.50
N LYS A 467 -15.03 -8.30 16.42
CA LYS A 467 -13.67 -8.57 15.95
C LYS A 467 -12.90 -9.50 16.89
N LYS A 468 -13.02 -9.27 18.20
CA LYS A 468 -12.44 -10.12 19.24
C LYS A 468 -13.01 -11.54 19.14
N ALA A 469 -14.32 -11.69 19.02
CA ALA A 469 -14.95 -12.99 18.84
C ALA A 469 -14.45 -13.72 17.58
N PHE A 470 -14.26 -13.03 16.46
CA PHE A 470 -13.64 -13.61 15.27
C PHE A 470 -12.23 -14.14 15.54
N LYS A 471 -11.39 -13.33 16.19
CA LYS A 471 -9.99 -13.67 16.50
C LYS A 471 -9.86 -14.84 17.47
N GLU A 472 -10.79 -14.98 18.41
CA GLU A 472 -10.79 -16.06 19.40
C GLU A 472 -11.39 -17.37 18.86
N ASN A 473 -12.32 -17.30 17.90
CA ASN A 473 -13.10 -18.47 17.48
C ASN A 473 -12.80 -18.97 16.06
N LEU A 474 -12.81 -18.09 15.06
CA LEU A 474 -12.69 -18.50 13.65
C LEU A 474 -11.24 -18.48 13.16
N LEU A 475 -10.50 -17.43 13.50
CA LEU A 475 -9.10 -17.29 13.06
C LEU A 475 -8.20 -18.47 13.47
N PRO A 476 -8.27 -19.03 14.70
CA PRO A 476 -7.44 -20.18 15.05
C PRO A 476 -7.73 -21.42 14.18
N LYS A 477 -9.00 -21.61 13.79
CA LYS A 477 -9.40 -22.72 12.90
C LYS A 477 -8.83 -22.54 11.50
N TRP A 478 -8.87 -21.31 10.97
CA TRP A 478 -8.22 -21.01 9.70
C TRP A 478 -6.74 -21.36 9.71
N LEU A 479 -6.02 -20.98 10.78
CA LEU A 479 -4.60 -21.25 10.91
C LEU A 479 -4.29 -22.74 11.10
N GLU A 480 -5.15 -23.48 11.80
CA GLU A 480 -5.02 -24.94 11.95
C GLU A 480 -5.25 -25.67 10.62
N GLU A 481 -6.31 -25.33 9.89
CA GLU A 481 -6.60 -25.87 8.56
C GLU A 481 -5.48 -25.54 7.57
N ALA A 482 -4.99 -24.30 7.59
CA ALA A 482 -3.88 -23.87 6.74
C ALA A 482 -2.60 -24.63 7.04
N LYS A 483 -2.26 -24.80 8.33
CA LYS A 483 -1.10 -25.56 8.76
C LYS A 483 -1.18 -27.01 8.28
N ALA A 484 -2.33 -27.66 8.44
CA ALA A 484 -2.51 -29.03 7.98
C ALA A 484 -2.35 -29.14 6.45
N ARG A 485 -2.85 -28.18 5.68
CA ARG A 485 -2.65 -28.11 4.22
C ARG A 485 -1.17 -27.94 3.87
N GLU A 486 -0.49 -26.99 4.51
CA GLU A 486 0.92 -26.69 4.22
C GLU A 486 1.88 -27.79 4.64
N ASP A 487 1.62 -28.48 5.76
CA ASP A 487 2.40 -29.64 6.21
C ASP A 487 2.26 -30.82 5.21
N ALA A 488 1.17 -30.86 4.43
CA ALA A 488 0.96 -31.84 3.36
C ALA A 488 1.56 -31.44 2.00
N MET A 489 1.99 -30.19 1.83
CA MET A 489 2.61 -29.72 0.58
C MET A 489 4.07 -30.22 0.48
N PRO A 490 4.45 -30.93 -0.59
CA PRO A 490 5.78 -31.53 -0.70
C PRO A 490 6.88 -30.46 -0.76
N ILE A 491 8.02 -30.74 -0.15
CA ILE A 491 9.27 -30.00 -0.35
C ILE A 491 10.19 -30.90 -1.17
N ASN A 492 10.40 -30.53 -2.43
CA ASN A 492 11.25 -31.29 -3.34
C ASN A 492 12.72 -30.97 -3.06
N THR A 493 13.29 -31.63 -2.04
CA THR A 493 14.71 -31.51 -1.74
C THR A 493 15.52 -32.05 -2.91
N ILE A 494 16.47 -31.25 -3.38
CA ILE A 494 17.44 -31.74 -4.34
C ILE A 494 18.43 -32.52 -3.50
N SER A 495 18.26 -33.85 -3.48
CA SER A 495 19.30 -34.73 -2.95
C SER A 495 20.59 -34.33 -3.62
N SER A 496 21.50 -33.74 -2.86
CA SER A 496 22.91 -33.79 -3.22
C SER A 496 23.25 -35.28 -3.23
N ALA A 497 23.14 -35.88 -4.41
CA ALA A 497 23.86 -37.10 -4.70
C ALA A 497 25.33 -36.76 -4.42
N VAL A 498 25.80 -37.22 -3.26
CA VAL A 498 27.15 -37.71 -2.97
C VAL A 498 28.27 -36.94 -3.71
N LYS A 499 28.94 -36.02 -3.01
CA LYS A 499 30.40 -36.03 -2.82
C LYS A 499 30.89 -34.90 -1.93
#